data_AF-A0A3C0QF47-F1
#
_entry.id   AF-A0A3C0QF47-F1
#
_cell.length_a   1.000
_cell.length_b   1.000
_cell.length_c   1.000
_cell.angle_alpha   90.00
_cell.angle_beta   90.00
_cell.angle_gamma   90.00
#
_symmetry.space_group_name_H-M   'P 1'
#
loop_
_entity.id
_entity.type
_entity.pdbx_description
1 polymer ?
#
loop_
_entity_poly.entity_id
_entity_poly.type
_entity_poly.pdbx_seq_one_letter_code
_entity_poly.pdbx_strand_id
1 'polypeptide(L)'
;MHACAAEMPIYAVFAAQIYGIDLPFTSLLVIIALGIIMAAGVAGVPGGGIIMSAVLLQVMGLPLDIVPWIAGIYYLIDMPNTMLNVTGDTVGMVTVASLMKELDLGVFNANK
;
A
#
# COMPACT_ATOMS: atom_id res chain seq x y z
N MET A 1 -4.80 -2.04 4.61
CA MET A 1 -3.33 -2.18 4.46
C MET A 1 -2.75 -0.88 3.92
N HIS A 2 -2.07 -0.09 4.75
CA HIS A 2 -1.48 1.19 4.34
C HIS A 2 -0.45 1.04 3.22
N ALA A 3 0.39 0.00 3.28
CA ALA A 3 1.43 -0.23 2.30
C ALA A 3 0.87 -0.50 0.89
N CYS A 4 -0.17 -1.35 0.77
CA CYS A 4 -0.83 -1.63 -0.52
C CYS A 4 -1.35 -0.34 -1.18
N ALA A 5 -1.97 0.56 -0.40
CA ALA A 5 -2.43 1.84 -0.92
C ALA A 5 -1.28 2.75 -1.39
N ALA A 6 -0.13 2.69 -0.72
CA ALA A 6 1.06 3.48 -1.07
C ALA A 6 1.79 2.95 -2.32
N GLU A 7 1.79 1.64 -2.55
CA GLU A 7 2.48 1.03 -3.68
C GLU A 7 1.77 1.21 -5.02
N MET A 8 0.44 1.25 -5.05
CA MET A 8 -0.32 1.38 -6.29
C MET A 8 0.08 2.61 -7.14
N PRO A 9 0.21 3.82 -6.56
CA PRO A 9 0.79 4.96 -7.26
C PRO A 9 2.22 4.74 -7.74
N ILE A 10 3.06 4.06 -6.95
CA ILE A 10 4.46 3.80 -7.28
C ILE A 10 4.55 2.91 -8.52
N TYR A 11 3.77 1.83 -8.57
CA TYR A 11 3.71 0.93 -9.72
C TYR A 11 3.19 1.63 -10.98
N ALA A 12 2.17 2.48 -10.86
CA ALA A 12 1.62 3.23 -11.99
C ALA A 12 2.61 4.27 -12.54
N VAL A 13 3.33 4.99 -11.66
CA VAL A 13 4.38 5.94 -12.06
C VAL A 13 5.55 5.21 -12.70
N PHE A 14 6.00 4.11 -12.10
CA PHE A 14 7.03 3.24 -12.68
C PHE A 14 6.64 2.77 -14.08
N ALA A 15 5.36 2.40 -14.24
CA ALA A 15 4.84 1.99 -15.53
C ALA A 15 4.82 3.09 -16.58
N ALA A 16 4.37 4.28 -16.19
CA ALA A 16 4.38 5.44 -17.07
C ALA A 16 5.81 5.80 -17.51
N GLN A 17 6.78 5.76 -16.59
CA GLN A 17 8.17 6.12 -16.86
C GLN A 17 8.88 5.15 -17.83
N ILE A 18 8.67 3.84 -17.68
CA ILE A 18 9.30 2.84 -18.57
C ILE A 18 8.81 3.00 -20.02
N TYR A 19 7.52 3.28 -20.20
CA TYR A 19 6.90 3.35 -21.53
C TYR A 19 6.82 4.78 -22.08
N GLY A 20 7.33 5.79 -21.36
CA GLY A 20 7.26 7.19 -21.77
C GLY A 20 5.83 7.72 -21.87
N ILE A 21 4.90 7.18 -21.09
CA ILE A 21 3.51 7.62 -21.04
C ILE A 21 3.42 8.85 -20.13
N ASP A 22 2.79 9.92 -20.60
CA ASP A 22 2.51 11.07 -19.76
C ASP A 22 1.38 10.74 -18.78
N LEU A 23 1.69 10.79 -17.48
CA LEU A 23 0.74 10.52 -16.41
C LEU A 23 0.34 11.85 -15.76
N PRO A 24 -0.80 12.46 -16.15
CA PRO A 24 -1.19 13.74 -15.61
C PRO A 24 -1.49 13.63 -14.12
N PHE A 25 -1.29 14.73 -13.40
CA PHE A 25 -1.50 14.77 -11.95
C PHE A 25 -2.91 14.31 -11.53
N THR A 26 -3.93 14.59 -12.34
CA THR A 26 -5.30 14.12 -12.11
C THR A 26 -5.40 12.59 -12.10
N SER A 27 -4.69 11.91 -13.00
CA SER A 27 -4.64 10.44 -13.01
C SER A 27 -3.96 9.89 -11.76
N LEU A 28 -2.93 10.57 -11.26
CA LEU A 28 -2.27 10.18 -10.01
C LEU A 28 -3.23 10.24 -8.80
N LEU A 29 -4.07 11.28 -8.72
CA LEU A 29 -5.09 11.39 -7.67
C LEU A 29 -6.12 10.24 -7.76
N VAL A 30 -6.54 9.88 -8.97
CA VAL A 30 -7.44 8.75 -9.21
C VAL A 30 -6.78 7.44 -8.78
N ILE A 31 -5.51 7.23 -9.14
CA ILE A 31 -4.74 6.04 -8.74
C ILE A 31 -4.62 5.94 -7.21
N ILE A 32 -4.37 7.05 -6.52
CA ILE A 32 -4.31 7.07 -5.05
C ILE A 32 -5.66 6.66 -4.45
N ALA A 33 -6.76 7.25 -4.94
CA ALA A 33 -8.11 6.91 -4.47
C ALA A 33 -8.46 5.43 -4.72
N LEU A 34 -8.14 4.93 -5.92
CA LEU A 34 -8.31 3.52 -6.27
C LEU A 34 -7.45 2.61 -5.40
N GLY A 35 -6.19 2.98 -5.15
CA GLY A 35 -5.27 2.22 -4.31
C GLY A 35 -5.78 2.07 -2.87
N ILE A 36 -6.39 3.12 -2.30
CA ILE A 36 -7.02 3.07 -0.98
C ILE A 36 -8.19 2.08 -0.96
N ILE A 37 -9.05 2.12 -2.00
CA ILE A 37 -10.20 1.21 -2.12
C ILE A 37 -9.71 -0.24 -2.30
N MET A 38 -8.75 -0.47 -3.19
CA MET A 38 -8.18 -1.78 -3.46
C MET A 38 -7.45 -2.38 -2.25
N ALA A 39 -6.83 -1.54 -1.43
CA ALA A 39 -6.11 -1.97 -0.22
C ALA A 39 -7.02 -2.61 0.84
N ALA A 40 -8.33 -2.39 0.78
CA ALA A 40 -9.30 -3.12 1.61
C ALA A 40 -9.53 -4.55 1.10
N GLY A 41 -9.39 -4.79 -0.21
CA GLY A 41 -9.69 -6.07 -0.87
C GLY A 41 -8.61 -7.14 -0.81
N VAL A 42 -7.41 -6.83 -0.25
CA VAL A 42 -6.24 -7.74 -0.23
C VAL A 42 -5.85 -8.20 1.18
N ALA A 43 -6.63 -7.87 2.20
CA ALA A 43 -6.28 -8.18 3.58
C ALA A 43 -5.95 -9.68 3.78
N GLY A 44 -4.72 -9.98 4.17
CA GLY A 44 -4.28 -11.33 4.57
C GLY A 44 -3.83 -12.27 3.44
N VAL A 45 -3.69 -11.79 2.20
CA VAL A 45 -3.25 -12.64 1.06
C VAL A 45 -1.76 -12.40 0.73
N PRO A 46 -0.86 -13.40 0.92
CA PRO A 46 0.52 -13.31 0.46
C PRO A 46 0.57 -13.10 -1.06
N GLY A 47 1.38 -12.16 -1.54
CA GLY A 47 1.46 -11.88 -2.98
C GLY A 47 0.30 -11.05 -3.54
N GLY A 48 -0.66 -10.61 -2.70
CA GLY A 48 -1.85 -9.91 -3.18
C GLY A 48 -1.57 -8.56 -3.84
N GLY A 49 -0.43 -7.90 -3.52
CA GLY A 49 0.00 -6.68 -4.19
C GLY A 49 0.35 -6.89 -5.66
N ILE A 50 0.82 -8.09 -6.05
CA ILE A 50 1.06 -8.44 -7.46
C ILE A 50 -0.27 -8.46 -8.22
N ILE A 51 -1.28 -9.13 -7.66
CA ILE A 51 -2.60 -9.23 -8.28
C ILE A 51 -3.24 -7.85 -8.41
N MET A 52 -3.19 -7.03 -7.36
CA MET A 52 -3.76 -5.68 -7.41
C MET A 52 -3.00 -4.74 -8.34
N SER A 53 -1.68 -4.90 -8.50
CA SER A 53 -0.95 -4.15 -9.52
C SER A 53 -1.49 -4.42 -10.92
N ALA A 54 -1.81 -5.67 -11.26
CA ALA A 54 -2.40 -6.03 -12.55
C ALA A 54 -3.80 -5.42 -12.73
N VAL A 55 -4.63 -5.49 -11.68
CA VAL A 55 -5.98 -4.89 -11.70
C VAL A 55 -5.90 -3.37 -11.90
N LEU A 56 -5.04 -2.69 -11.14
CA LEU A 56 -4.85 -1.24 -11.25
C LEU A 56 -4.37 -0.84 -12.64
N LEU A 57 -3.32 -1.48 -13.15
CA LEU A 57 -2.76 -1.15 -14.46
C LEU A 57 -3.80 -1.38 -15.56
N GLN A 58 -4.59 -2.45 -15.48
CA GLN A 58 -5.68 -2.72 -16.41
C GLN A 58 -6.78 -1.64 -16.36
N VAL A 59 -7.22 -1.24 -15.16
CA VAL A 59 -8.22 -0.17 -14.97
C VAL A 59 -7.72 1.17 -15.53
N MET A 60 -6.43 1.45 -15.37
CA MET A 60 -5.80 2.69 -15.85
C MET A 60 -5.39 2.64 -17.33
N GLY A 61 -5.56 1.49 -18.01
CA GLY A 61 -5.11 1.31 -19.38
C GLY A 61 -3.58 1.34 -19.56
N LEU A 62 -2.83 1.03 -18.49
CA LEU A 62 -1.37 0.97 -18.50
C LEU A 62 -0.85 -0.42 -18.89
N PRO A 63 0.38 -0.53 -19.45
CA PRO A 63 0.95 -1.81 -19.88
C PRO A 63 1.07 -2.84 -18.76
N LEU A 64 0.51 -4.03 -18.98
CA LEU A 64 0.54 -5.15 -18.01
C LEU A 64 1.87 -5.91 -18.00
N ASP A 65 2.71 -5.70 -19.01
CA ASP A 65 4.05 -6.30 -19.14
C ASP A 65 4.98 -5.98 -17.96
N ILE A 66 4.59 -5.02 -17.10
CA ILE A 66 5.32 -4.62 -15.89
C ILE A 66 5.02 -5.51 -14.69
N VAL A 67 3.87 -6.20 -14.68
CA VAL A 67 3.48 -7.07 -13.56
C VAL A 67 4.55 -8.15 -13.27
N PRO A 68 5.16 -8.82 -14.27
CA PRO A 68 6.28 -9.74 -14.05
C PRO A 68 7.51 -9.07 -13.39
N TRP A 69 7.81 -7.81 -13.73
CA TRP A 69 8.92 -7.07 -13.11
C TRP A 69 8.63 -6.79 -11.63
N ILE A 70 7.40 -6.37 -11.32
CA ILE A 70 6.94 -6.19 -9.93
C ILE A 70 7.03 -7.53 -9.18
N ALA A 71 6.49 -8.60 -9.76
CA ALA A 71 6.52 -9.94 -9.18
C ALA A 71 7.95 -10.41 -8.88
N GLY A 72 8.91 -10.10 -9.76
CA GLY A 72 10.33 -10.46 -9.59
C GLY A 72 10.97 -9.86 -8.34
N ILE A 73 10.57 -8.65 -7.93
CA ILE A 73 11.09 -8.00 -6.71
C ILE A 73 10.13 -8.11 -5.52
N TYR A 74 8.91 -8.63 -5.73
CA TYR A 74 7.82 -8.52 -4.77
C TYR A 74 8.18 -9.09 -3.39
N TYR A 75 8.90 -10.21 -3.34
CA TYR A 75 9.35 -10.80 -2.08
C TYR A 75 10.20 -9.86 -1.22
N LEU A 76 11.00 -8.98 -1.83
CA LEU A 76 11.86 -8.05 -1.11
C LEU A 76 11.06 -6.87 -0.55
N ILE A 77 10.05 -6.39 -1.29
CA ILE A 77 9.25 -5.23 -0.92
C ILE A 77 8.06 -5.60 -0.01
N ASP A 78 7.50 -6.81 -0.13
CA ASP A 78 6.33 -7.26 0.65
C ASP A 78 6.63 -7.43 2.15
N MET A 79 7.87 -7.80 2.49
CA MET A 79 8.31 -7.93 3.89
C MET A 79 8.25 -6.60 4.66
N PRO A 80 8.94 -5.52 4.21
CA PRO A 80 8.83 -4.22 4.88
C PRO A 80 7.40 -3.65 4.82
N ASN A 81 6.63 -3.93 3.77
CA ASN A 81 5.23 -3.51 3.70
C ASN A 81 4.36 -4.14 4.78
N THR A 82 4.54 -5.45 5.01
CA THR A 82 3.84 -6.16 6.07
C THR A 82 4.23 -5.59 7.43
N MET A 83 5.53 -5.31 7.65
CA MET A 83 6.01 -4.65 8.86
C MET A 83 5.35 -3.27 9.07
N LEU A 84 5.29 -2.44 8.03
CA LEU A 84 4.67 -1.11 8.10
C LEU A 84 3.16 -1.19 8.37
N ASN A 85 2.46 -2.17 7.79
CA ASN A 85 1.04 -2.39 8.05
C ASN A 85 0.81 -2.70 9.55
N VAL A 86 1.54 -3.66 10.12
CA VAL A 86 1.40 -4.04 11.54
C VAL A 86 1.80 -2.88 12.47
N THR A 87 2.83 -2.13 12.10
CA THR A 87 3.26 -0.94 12.87
C THR A 87 2.18 0.14 12.84
N GLY A 88 1.60 0.42 11.68
CA GLY A 88 0.51 1.38 11.52
C GLY A 88 -0.73 1.00 12.34
N ASP A 89 -1.12 -0.28 12.33
CA ASP A 89 -2.24 -0.78 13.13
C ASP A 89 -1.98 -0.60 14.63
N THR A 90 -0.74 -0.84 15.08
CA THR A 90 -0.33 -0.64 16.48
C THR A 90 -0.39 0.83 16.89
N VAL A 91 0.11 1.74 16.03
CA VAL A 91 0.03 3.19 16.25
C VAL A 91 -1.43 3.66 16.29
N GLY A 92 -2.26 3.17 15.38
CA GLY A 92 -3.69 3.44 15.35
C GLY A 92 -4.38 3.01 16.64
N MET A 93 -4.10 1.79 17.10
CA MET A 93 -4.63 1.26 18.37
C MET A 93 -4.24 2.13 19.56
N VAL A 94 -2.95 2.46 19.73
CA VAL A 94 -2.48 3.32 20.83
C VAL A 94 -3.12 4.70 20.78
N THR A 95 -3.24 5.27 19.58
CA THR A 95 -3.87 6.58 19.37
C THR A 95 -5.33 6.56 19.79
N VAL A 96 -6.10 5.57 19.33
CA VAL A 96 -7.52 5.42 19.68
C VAL A 96 -7.70 5.17 21.17
N ALA A 97 -6.92 4.26 21.77
CA ALA A 97 -6.98 3.97 23.20
C ALA A 97 -6.67 5.24 24.04
N SER A 98 -5.70 6.05 23.62
CA SER A 98 -5.39 7.33 24.26
C SER A 98 -6.54 8.32 24.14
N LEU A 99 -7.18 8.43 22.97
CA LEU A 99 -8.33 9.32 22.75
C LEU A 99 -9.56 8.89 23.57
N MET A 100 -9.77 7.58 23.73
CA MET A 100 -10.86 7.01 24.53
C MET A 100 -10.57 6.97 26.03
N LYS A 101 -9.37 7.38 26.48
CA LYS A 101 -8.90 7.26 27.87
C LYS A 101 -8.89 5.81 28.41
N GLU A 102 -8.71 4.85 27.52
CA GLU A 102 -8.59 3.42 27.84
C GLU A 102 -7.13 2.95 27.85
N LEU A 103 -6.19 3.80 27.42
CA LEU A 103 -4.76 3.48 27.43
C LEU A 103 -4.20 3.51 28.86
N ASP A 104 -3.69 2.37 29.32
CA ASP A 104 -2.89 2.29 30.55
C ASP A 104 -1.51 2.95 30.33
N LEU A 105 -1.41 4.21 30.78
CA LEU A 105 -0.17 4.99 30.69
C LEU A 105 0.94 4.46 31.60
N GLY A 106 0.61 3.71 32.66
CA GLY A 106 1.59 3.08 33.54
C GLY A 106 2.33 1.99 32.80
N VAL A 107 1.60 1.08 32.16
CA VAL A 107 2.18 0.01 31.32
C VAL A 107 2.88 0.59 30.08
N PHE A 108 2.26 1.55 29.40
CA PHE A 108 2.82 2.13 28.18
C PHE A 108 4.17 2.84 28.41
N ASN A 109 4.35 3.50 29.56
CA ASN A 109 5.60 4.20 29.89
C ASN A 109 6.59 3.35 30.70
N ALA A 110 6.26 2.10 31.06
CA ALA A 110 7.07 1.28 31.96
C ALA A 110 8.48 0.92 31.43
N ASN A 111 8.70 1.01 30.11
CA ASN A 111 9.97 0.69 29.45
C ASN A 111 10.64 1.91 28.78
N LYS A 112 10.34 3.12 29.25
CA LYS A 112 11.12 4.31 28.90
C LYS A 112 12.35 4.45 29.79
#